data_AF-A0AAW2LWQ7-F1
#
_entry.id   AF-A0AAW2LWQ7-F1
#
_cell.length_a   1.000
_cell.length_b   1.000
_cell.length_c   1.000
_cell.angle_alpha   90.00
_cell.angle_beta   90.00
_cell.angle_gamma   90.00
#
_symmetry.space_group_name_H-M   'P 1'
#
loop_
_entity.id
_entity.type
_entity.pdbx_description
1 polymer ?
#
loop_
_entity_poly.entity_id
_entity_poly.type
_entity_poly.pdbx_seq_one_letter_code
_entity_poly.pdbx_strand_id
1 'polypeptide(L)'
;MAYLHCRSNSLPSKSHPEIEDVENHLHRLKSSETTSTSAASVQKKLASLKDLQESINSLIQLPSVHQIISHKQGENWTDEILGRSLELVDLCGFSLDVVTSTKEAVQELESSITRNRCETALKADISSYDSSRKKINRRANKYIKNLKSFKQTPSALNLDTDCDLKDIATMLKETEALGFSVLKSVLILVSGAKGRSNQRSRSLLSKFTQASRVHSEDDQESGNEDSFSLKIEKSFKSKDDMINVQNILKQLKASEMTIQELEEGLEAFFRSLVRTRVSLLNILSH
;
A
#
# COMPACT_ATOMS: atom_id res chain seq x y z
N MET A 1 -38.19 -36.22 46.65
CA MET A 1 -37.15 -36.44 45.62
C MET A 1 -37.12 -35.21 44.72
N ALA A 2 -36.15 -34.32 44.95
CA ALA A 2 -35.96 -33.15 44.10
C ALA A 2 -35.09 -33.56 42.89
N TYR A 3 -35.66 -33.47 41.69
CA TYR A 3 -34.92 -33.63 40.44
C TYR A 3 -34.07 -32.39 40.21
N LEU A 4 -32.75 -32.51 40.36
CA LEU A 4 -31.79 -31.50 39.95
C LEU A 4 -31.67 -31.55 38.43
N HIS A 5 -32.19 -30.52 37.77
CA HIS A 5 -32.01 -30.28 36.35
C HIS A 5 -30.59 -29.74 36.12
N CYS A 6 -29.66 -30.61 35.73
CA CYS A 6 -28.34 -30.18 35.27
C CYS A 6 -28.52 -29.30 34.02
N ARG A 7 -28.32 -27.99 34.17
CA ARG A 7 -28.15 -27.08 33.04
C ARG A 7 -26.74 -27.29 32.48
N SER A 8 -26.65 -27.78 31.26
CA SER A 8 -25.40 -27.87 30.51
C SER A 8 -24.83 -26.46 30.35
N ASN A 9 -23.69 -26.20 30.97
CA ASN A 9 -22.88 -25.02 30.67
C ASN A 9 -22.16 -25.30 29.34
N SER A 10 -22.68 -24.77 28.23
CA SER A 10 -21.92 -24.68 26.99
C SER A 10 -20.72 -23.76 27.25
N LEU A 11 -19.53 -24.36 27.30
CA LEU A 11 -18.27 -23.62 27.19
C LEU A 11 -18.32 -22.78 25.89
N PRO A 12 -17.73 -21.57 25.85
CA PRO A 12 -17.58 -20.87 24.60
C PRO A 12 -16.84 -21.80 23.63
N SER A 13 -17.45 -22.03 22.46
CA SER A 13 -16.84 -22.76 21.36
C SER A 13 -15.45 -22.18 21.14
N LYS A 14 -14.40 -23.00 21.29
CA LYS A 14 -13.04 -22.59 20.94
C LYS A 14 -13.02 -22.44 19.43
N SER A 15 -12.77 -21.23 18.94
CA SER A 15 -12.59 -20.96 17.51
C SER A 15 -11.52 -21.89 16.92
N HIS A 16 -11.66 -22.23 15.64
CA HIS A 16 -10.73 -23.15 14.97
C HIS A 16 -9.29 -22.59 15.06
N PRO A 17 -8.26 -23.40 15.34
CA PRO A 17 -6.88 -22.93 15.55
C PRO A 17 -6.32 -22.12 14.37
N GLU A 18 -6.80 -22.37 13.16
CA GLU A 18 -6.40 -21.62 11.96
C GLU A 18 -7.09 -20.25 11.84
N ILE A 19 -8.31 -20.09 12.37
CA ILE A 19 -8.99 -18.79 12.45
C ILE A 19 -8.23 -17.90 13.45
N GLU A 20 -7.86 -18.46 14.61
CA GLU A 20 -7.08 -17.77 15.63
C GLU A 20 -5.69 -17.33 15.11
N ASP A 21 -5.03 -18.15 14.29
CA ASP A 21 -3.74 -17.79 13.68
C ASP A 21 -3.85 -16.60 12.71
N VAL A 22 -4.84 -16.62 11.81
CA VAL A 22 -5.11 -15.51 10.88
C VAL A 22 -5.47 -14.23 11.63
N GLU A 23 -6.30 -14.32 12.66
CA GLU A 23 -6.69 -13.18 13.49
C GLU A 23 -5.49 -12.56 14.23
N ASN A 24 -4.62 -13.41 14.80
CA ASN A 24 -3.38 -12.96 15.43
C ASN A 24 -2.42 -12.29 14.43
N HIS A 25 -2.30 -12.83 13.22
CA HIS A 25 -1.51 -12.23 12.14
C HIS A 25 -2.06 -10.84 11.76
N LEU A 26 -3.38 -10.73 11.62
CA LEU A 26 -4.08 -9.49 11.30
C LEU A 26 -3.88 -8.43 12.40
N HIS A 27 -4.05 -8.81 13.67
CA HIS A 27 -3.86 -7.91 14.81
C HIS A 27 -2.40 -7.41 14.90
N ARG A 28 -1.42 -8.27 14.64
CA ARG A 28 0.00 -7.90 14.60
C ARG A 28 0.31 -6.90 13.47
N LEU A 29 -0.29 -7.10 12.30
CA LEU A 29 -0.14 -6.19 11.15
C LEU A 29 -0.76 -4.82 11.43
N LYS A 30 -1.95 -4.80 12.04
CA LYS A 30 -2.71 -3.61 12.42
C LYS A 30 -2.01 -2.80 13.52
N SER A 31 -1.50 -3.47 14.56
CA SER A 31 -0.69 -2.82 15.60
C SER A 31 0.65 -2.29 15.09
N SER A 32 1.16 -2.87 14.01
CA SER A 32 2.35 -2.38 13.30
C SER A 32 2.06 -1.25 12.29
N GLU A 33 0.81 -0.75 12.22
CA GLU A 33 0.39 0.36 11.36
C GLU A 33 0.97 1.69 11.87
N THR A 34 2.28 1.83 11.75
CA THR A 34 2.96 3.12 11.86
C THR A 34 2.76 3.90 10.57
N THR A 35 2.59 5.22 10.66
CA THR A 35 2.49 6.17 9.52
C THR A 35 3.78 6.23 8.68
N SER A 36 4.73 5.33 8.89
CA SER A 36 5.96 5.28 8.13
C SER A 36 5.65 4.94 6.67
N THR A 37 5.99 5.88 5.80
CA THR A 37 5.92 5.74 4.35
C THR A 37 7.28 5.39 3.76
N SER A 38 8.26 4.94 4.57
CA SER A 38 9.58 4.55 4.06
C SER A 38 9.48 3.32 3.16
N ALA A 39 10.37 3.22 2.18
CA ALA A 39 10.39 2.09 1.25
C ALA A 39 10.52 0.74 1.98
N ALA A 40 11.45 0.63 2.92
CA ALA A 40 11.66 -0.57 3.73
C ALA A 40 10.42 -0.95 4.56
N SER A 41 9.71 0.04 5.13
CA SER A 41 8.48 -0.22 5.89
C SER A 41 7.37 -0.73 4.97
N VAL A 42 7.22 -0.12 3.80
CA VAL A 42 6.22 -0.52 2.80
C VAL A 42 6.50 -1.93 2.26
N GLN A 43 7.76 -2.26 1.96
CA GLN A 43 8.17 -3.61 1.55
C GLN A 43 7.85 -4.66 2.62
N LYS A 44 8.18 -4.39 3.89
CA LYS A 44 7.83 -5.29 5.01
C LYS A 44 6.32 -5.49 5.13
N LYS A 45 5.54 -4.42 4.95
CA LYS A 45 4.07 -4.49 4.96
C LYS A 45 3.52 -5.30 3.78
N LEU A 46 4.08 -5.16 2.58
CA LEU A 46 3.73 -5.97 1.41
C LEU A 46 4.02 -7.46 1.64
N ALA A 47 5.21 -7.80 2.16
CA ALA A 47 5.55 -9.18 2.50
C ALA A 47 4.56 -9.77 3.53
N SER A 48 4.28 -9.01 4.60
CA SER A 48 3.32 -9.43 5.63
C SER A 48 1.90 -9.62 5.08
N LEU A 49 1.47 -8.76 4.15
CA LEU A 49 0.17 -8.87 3.49
C LEU A 49 0.10 -10.07 2.55
N LYS A 50 1.20 -10.35 1.84
CA LYS A 50 1.31 -11.53 0.97
C LYS A 50 1.16 -12.81 1.79
N ASP A 51 1.83 -12.89 2.94
CA ASP A 51 1.71 -14.04 3.85
C ASP A 51 0.31 -14.14 4.48
N LEU A 52 -0.28 -13.00 4.90
CA LEU A 52 -1.65 -12.98 5.42
C LEU A 52 -2.67 -13.45 4.37
N GLN A 53 -2.52 -13.03 3.11
CA GLN A 53 -3.36 -13.52 2.02
C GLN A 53 -3.19 -15.02 1.76
N GLU A 54 -1.99 -15.55 1.91
CA GLU A 54 -1.72 -16.98 1.79
C GLU A 54 -2.36 -17.79 2.92
N SER A 55 -2.31 -17.28 4.16
CA SER A 55 -3.02 -17.87 5.31
C SER A 55 -4.55 -17.83 5.12
N ILE A 56 -5.11 -16.71 4.66
CA ILE A 56 -6.54 -16.58 4.35
C ILE A 56 -6.96 -17.52 3.23
N ASN A 57 -6.16 -17.59 2.17
CA ASN A 57 -6.41 -18.51 1.07
C ASN A 57 -6.40 -19.97 1.53
N SER A 58 -5.54 -20.32 2.49
CA SER A 58 -5.51 -21.66 3.09
C SER A 58 -6.77 -21.90 3.93
N LEU A 59 -7.14 -20.95 4.80
CA LEU A 59 -8.34 -20.99 5.64
C LEU A 59 -9.62 -21.19 4.82
N ILE A 60 -9.77 -20.41 3.75
CA ILE A 60 -10.93 -20.43 2.86
C ILE A 60 -11.09 -21.80 2.19
N GLN A 61 -10.00 -22.47 1.85
CA GLN A 61 -10.03 -23.80 1.21
C GLN A 61 -10.33 -24.95 2.19
N LEU A 62 -10.43 -24.72 3.51
CA LEU A 62 -10.78 -25.78 4.44
C LEU A 62 -12.21 -26.28 4.21
N PRO A 63 -12.46 -27.61 4.23
CA PRO A 63 -13.81 -28.17 4.04
C PRO A 63 -14.86 -27.63 5.01
N SER A 64 -14.47 -27.38 6.27
CA SER A 64 -15.34 -26.79 7.29
C SER A 64 -15.78 -25.37 6.93
N VAL A 65 -14.83 -24.53 6.51
CA VAL A 65 -15.10 -23.16 6.05
C VAL A 65 -15.92 -23.17 4.75
N HIS A 66 -15.59 -24.08 3.84
CA HIS A 66 -16.34 -24.29 2.59
C HIS A 66 -17.82 -24.59 2.86
N GLN A 67 -18.12 -25.47 3.82
CA GLN A 67 -19.50 -25.80 4.22
C GLN A 67 -20.22 -24.61 4.87
N ILE A 68 -19.53 -23.83 5.70
CA ILE A 68 -20.08 -22.63 6.34
C ILE A 68 -20.46 -21.57 5.28
N ILE A 69 -19.62 -21.40 4.26
CA ILE A 69 -19.82 -20.41 3.19
C ILE A 69 -20.88 -20.88 2.19
N SER A 70 -20.86 -22.15 1.76
CA SER A 70 -21.80 -22.67 0.76
C SER A 70 -23.25 -22.75 1.27
N HIS A 71 -23.45 -23.05 2.56
CA HIS A 71 -24.81 -23.14 3.14
C HIS A 71 -25.51 -21.76 3.25
N LYS A 72 -24.79 -20.66 3.04
CA LYS A 72 -25.29 -19.27 3.18
C LYS A 72 -25.09 -18.43 1.92
N GLN A 73 -24.93 -19.11 0.78
CA GLN A 73 -24.80 -18.50 -0.54
C GLN A 73 -26.10 -17.74 -0.89
N GLY A 74 -26.01 -16.42 -1.11
CA GLY A 74 -27.15 -15.55 -1.42
C GLY A 74 -27.32 -14.31 -0.54
N GLU A 75 -26.45 -14.11 0.46
CA GLU A 75 -26.44 -12.90 1.28
C GLU A 75 -25.58 -11.78 0.65
N ASN A 76 -25.97 -10.51 0.86
CA ASN A 76 -25.31 -9.31 0.31
C ASN A 76 -23.78 -9.21 0.55
N TRP A 77 -23.21 -9.98 1.48
CA TRP A 77 -21.79 -9.91 1.80
C TRP A 77 -20.90 -10.58 0.74
N THR A 78 -21.39 -11.57 -0.01
CA THR A 78 -20.58 -12.30 -1.02
C THR A 78 -20.23 -11.39 -2.18
N ASP A 79 -21.21 -10.65 -2.70
CA ASP A 79 -21.02 -9.67 -3.78
C ASP A 79 -20.16 -8.51 -3.31
N GLU A 80 -20.32 -8.08 -2.05
CA GLU A 80 -19.49 -7.05 -1.46
C GLU A 80 -18.01 -7.48 -1.40
N ILE A 81 -17.71 -8.67 -0.87
CA ILE A 81 -16.32 -9.19 -0.78
C ILE A 81 -15.74 -9.45 -2.17
N LEU A 82 -16.51 -10.02 -3.09
CA LEU A 82 -16.04 -10.23 -4.47
C LEU A 82 -15.81 -8.90 -5.19
N GLY A 83 -16.65 -7.89 -4.97
CA GLY A 83 -16.45 -6.55 -5.52
C GLY A 83 -15.17 -5.91 -4.98
N ARG A 84 -14.98 -5.94 -3.66
CA ARG A 84 -13.82 -5.34 -2.99
C ARG A 84 -12.51 -6.03 -3.30
N SER A 85 -12.49 -7.35 -3.37
CA SER A 85 -11.32 -8.12 -3.78
C SER A 85 -10.92 -7.82 -5.23
N LEU A 86 -11.89 -7.57 -6.13
CA LEU A 86 -11.60 -7.12 -7.50
C LEU A 86 -10.95 -5.73 -7.50
N GLU A 87 -11.55 -4.77 -6.79
CA GLU A 87 -11.01 -3.42 -6.64
C GLU A 87 -9.58 -3.43 -6.09
N LEU A 88 -9.29 -4.35 -5.16
CA LEU A 88 -7.96 -4.50 -4.57
C LEU A 88 -6.95 -5.05 -5.57
N VAL A 89 -7.33 -6.06 -6.37
CA VAL A 89 -6.51 -6.60 -7.46
C VAL A 89 -6.21 -5.52 -8.49
N ASP A 90 -7.23 -4.76 -8.91
CA ASP A 90 -7.07 -3.67 -9.89
C ASP A 90 -6.15 -2.56 -9.37
N LEU A 91 -6.29 -2.18 -8.10
CA LEU A 91 -5.38 -1.22 -7.47
C LEU A 91 -3.95 -1.77 -7.38
N CYS A 92 -3.78 -3.06 -7.09
CA CYS A 92 -2.46 -3.69 -7.02
C CYS A 92 -1.80 -3.69 -8.40
N GLY A 93 -2.54 -4.05 -9.45
CA GLY A 93 -2.08 -3.98 -10.85
C GLY A 93 -1.68 -2.55 -11.25
N PHE A 94 -2.54 -1.56 -10.96
CA PHE A 94 -2.22 -0.15 -11.22
C PHE A 94 -0.95 0.31 -10.45
N SER A 95 -0.79 -0.14 -9.20
CA SER A 95 0.38 0.20 -8.39
C SER A 95 1.66 -0.40 -8.97
N LEU A 96 1.60 -1.64 -9.45
CA LEU A 96 2.68 -2.31 -10.17
C LEU A 96 3.07 -1.51 -11.42
N ASP A 97 2.11 -1.17 -12.28
CA ASP A 97 2.35 -0.39 -13.51
C ASP A 97 3.06 0.96 -13.22
N VAL A 98 2.68 1.63 -12.13
CA VAL A 98 3.27 2.90 -11.69
C VAL A 98 4.72 2.71 -11.20
N VAL A 99 5.00 1.63 -10.48
CA VAL A 99 6.34 1.27 -10.01
C VAL A 99 7.23 0.90 -11.20
N THR A 100 6.77 0.02 -12.09
CA THR A 100 7.48 -0.37 -13.32
C THR A 100 7.79 0.84 -14.19
N SER A 101 6.81 1.72 -14.43
CA SER A 101 7.05 2.97 -15.19
C SER A 101 8.12 3.87 -14.53
N THR A 102 8.22 3.84 -13.20
CA THR A 102 9.21 4.63 -12.46
C THR A 102 10.61 4.04 -12.61
N LYS A 103 10.70 2.71 -12.55
CA LYS A 103 11.94 1.96 -12.81
C LYS A 103 12.45 2.22 -14.22
N GLU A 104 11.59 2.09 -15.23
CA GLU A 104 11.94 2.34 -16.63
C GLU A 104 12.49 3.76 -16.84
N ALA A 105 11.87 4.77 -16.22
CA ALA A 105 12.37 6.14 -16.29
C ALA A 105 13.76 6.30 -15.66
N VAL A 106 14.03 5.62 -14.54
CA VAL A 106 15.36 5.62 -13.89
C VAL A 106 16.39 4.92 -14.79
N GLN A 107 16.06 3.75 -15.33
CA GLN A 107 16.93 2.97 -16.21
C GLN A 107 17.23 3.71 -17.53
N GLU A 108 16.26 4.41 -18.10
CA GLU A 108 16.44 5.23 -19.30
C GLU A 108 17.46 6.35 -19.05
N LEU A 109 17.32 7.06 -17.92
CA LEU A 109 18.26 8.12 -17.55
C LEU A 109 19.66 7.54 -17.27
N GLU A 110 19.77 6.46 -16.51
CA GLU A 110 21.05 5.79 -16.26
C GLU A 110 21.72 5.35 -17.57
N SER A 111 20.97 4.72 -18.46
CA SER A 111 21.47 4.27 -19.76
C SER A 111 21.95 5.44 -20.62
N SER A 112 21.26 6.58 -20.57
CA SER A 112 21.68 7.76 -21.32
C SER A 112 22.97 8.38 -20.76
N ILE A 113 23.07 8.51 -19.43
CA ILE A 113 24.27 9.03 -18.76
C ILE A 113 25.49 8.12 -19.01
N THR A 114 25.31 6.80 -18.98
CA THR A 114 26.41 5.84 -19.20
C THR A 114 26.88 5.83 -20.66
N ARG A 115 25.97 6.04 -21.62
CA ARG A 115 26.29 6.10 -23.06
C ARG A 115 26.90 7.44 -23.48
N ASN A 116 26.53 8.55 -22.85
CA ASN A 116 26.76 9.89 -23.38
C ASN A 116 27.60 10.76 -22.42
N ARG A 117 28.75 11.27 -22.89
CA ARG A 117 29.64 12.14 -22.09
C ARG A 117 29.46 13.64 -22.36
N CYS A 118 28.47 14.03 -23.15
CA CYS A 118 28.24 15.44 -23.51
C CYS A 118 27.26 16.11 -22.53
N GLU A 119 27.68 17.24 -21.94
CA GLU A 119 26.92 18.00 -20.93
C GLU A 119 25.57 18.53 -21.46
N THR A 120 25.51 18.95 -22.73
CA THR A 120 24.26 19.46 -23.33
C THR A 120 23.21 18.36 -23.50
N ALA A 121 23.64 17.14 -23.83
CA ALA A 121 22.76 15.98 -23.94
C ALA A 121 22.25 15.54 -22.56
N LEU A 122 23.12 15.55 -21.54
CA LEU A 122 22.77 15.23 -20.16
C LEU A 122 21.61 16.10 -19.63
N LYS A 123 21.66 17.41 -19.91
CA LYS A 123 20.58 18.32 -19.49
C LYS A 123 19.24 18.00 -20.16
N ALA A 124 19.27 17.61 -21.43
CA ALA A 124 18.06 17.18 -22.14
C ALA A 124 17.49 15.87 -21.57
N ASP A 125 18.37 14.91 -21.25
CA ASP A 125 17.99 13.62 -20.67
C ASP A 125 17.37 13.78 -19.28
N ILE A 126 17.94 14.62 -18.43
CA ILE A 126 17.37 14.96 -17.11
C ILE A 126 15.98 15.60 -17.28
N SER A 127 15.82 16.51 -18.25
CA SER A 127 14.52 17.13 -18.53
C SER A 127 13.47 16.13 -19.03
N SER A 128 13.89 15.13 -19.82
CA SER A 128 13.04 14.02 -20.25
C SER A 128 12.60 13.17 -19.05
N TYR A 129 13.54 12.77 -18.20
CA TYR A 129 13.27 12.06 -16.95
C TYR A 129 12.27 12.82 -16.07
N ASP A 130 12.47 14.12 -15.84
CA ASP A 130 11.57 14.95 -15.05
C ASP A 130 10.16 15.00 -15.65
N SER A 131 10.07 15.07 -16.98
CA SER A 131 8.79 15.05 -17.70
C SER A 131 8.07 13.71 -17.54
N SER A 132 8.80 12.59 -17.64
CA SER A 132 8.29 11.24 -17.40
C SER A 132 7.81 11.07 -15.95
N ARG A 133 8.63 11.47 -14.97
CA ARG A 133 8.25 11.45 -13.55
C ARG A 133 7.01 12.32 -13.27
N LYS A 134 6.92 13.52 -13.86
CA LYS A 134 5.71 14.37 -13.76
C LYS A 134 4.46 13.65 -14.29
N LYS A 135 4.57 12.93 -15.41
CA LYS A 135 3.44 12.15 -15.98
C LYS A 135 3.04 11.00 -15.06
N ILE A 136 4.01 10.22 -14.57
CA ILE A 136 3.78 9.10 -13.63
C ILE A 136 3.11 9.61 -12.35
N ASN A 137 3.65 10.66 -11.74
CA ASN A 137 3.13 11.26 -10.52
C ASN A 137 1.71 11.79 -10.72
N ARG A 138 1.37 12.34 -11.90
CA ARG A 138 -0.01 12.75 -12.22
C ARG A 138 -0.96 11.56 -12.26
N ARG A 139 -0.56 10.44 -12.89
CA ARG A 139 -1.38 9.20 -12.93
C ARG A 139 -1.65 8.68 -11.52
N ALA A 140 -0.60 8.49 -10.72
CA ALA A 140 -0.70 7.99 -9.36
C ALA A 140 -1.54 8.91 -8.46
N ASN A 141 -1.31 10.23 -8.50
CA ASN A 141 -2.11 11.19 -7.73
C ASN A 141 -3.58 11.26 -8.18
N LYS A 142 -3.87 11.09 -9.47
CA LYS A 142 -5.25 11.00 -9.97
C LYS A 142 -5.96 9.79 -9.35
N TYR A 143 -5.28 8.64 -9.34
CA TYR A 143 -5.81 7.42 -8.73
C TYR A 143 -6.01 7.57 -7.22
N ILE A 144 -5.02 8.09 -6.48
CA ILE A 144 -5.13 8.37 -5.04
C ILE A 144 -6.31 9.29 -4.71
N LYS A 145 -6.60 10.29 -5.56
CA LYS A 145 -7.75 11.18 -5.37
C LYS A 145 -9.08 10.44 -5.58
N ASN A 146 -9.17 9.59 -6.59
CA ASN A 146 -10.34 8.77 -6.84
C ASN A 146 -10.56 7.73 -5.74
N LEU A 147 -9.51 7.17 -5.14
CA LEU A 147 -9.61 6.30 -3.96
C LEU A 147 -10.30 6.97 -2.77
N LYS A 148 -10.16 8.30 -2.59
CA LYS A 148 -10.79 9.02 -1.47
C LYS A 148 -12.31 9.14 -1.60
N SER A 149 -12.89 8.96 -2.78
CA SER A 149 -14.35 8.86 -2.94
C SER A 149 -14.89 7.47 -2.60
N PHE A 150 -14.05 6.43 -2.62
CA PHE A 150 -14.41 5.08 -2.16
C PHE A 150 -14.31 4.97 -0.63
N LYS A 151 -14.73 5.98 0.14
CA LYS A 151 -14.69 5.87 1.62
C LYS A 151 -15.57 4.71 2.07
N GLN A 152 -14.89 3.61 2.36
CA GLN A 152 -15.36 2.43 3.03
C GLN A 152 -15.63 2.82 4.48
N THR A 153 -16.88 3.15 4.80
CA THR A 153 -17.37 2.75 6.12
C THR A 153 -17.39 1.23 6.08
N PRO A 154 -16.67 0.51 6.96
CA PRO A 154 -16.94 -0.90 7.17
C PRO A 154 -18.39 -0.95 7.64
N SER A 155 -19.30 -1.26 6.71
CA SER A 155 -20.69 -1.47 7.09
C SER A 155 -20.64 -2.66 8.02
N ALA A 156 -21.01 -2.44 9.28
CA ALA A 156 -21.16 -3.53 10.23
C ALA A 156 -22.02 -4.58 9.53
N LEU A 157 -21.48 -5.78 9.37
CA LEU A 157 -22.25 -6.89 8.86
C LEU A 157 -23.35 -7.12 9.90
N ASN A 158 -24.56 -6.67 9.60
CA ASN A 158 -25.79 -7.11 10.25
C ASN A 158 -26.09 -8.52 9.72
N LEU A 159 -25.15 -9.44 9.94
CA LEU A 159 -25.34 -10.87 9.73
C LEU A 159 -26.02 -11.37 11.00
N ASP A 160 -27.27 -11.83 10.88
CA ASP A 160 -28.03 -12.49 11.96
C ASP A 160 -27.60 -13.96 12.13
N THR A 161 -26.29 -14.18 11.97
CA THR A 161 -25.71 -15.40 11.41
C THR A 161 -24.58 -15.93 12.29
N ASP A 162 -24.30 -17.22 12.18
CA ASP A 162 -23.24 -17.97 12.89
C ASP A 162 -21.92 -17.17 13.09
N CYS A 163 -21.34 -17.27 14.29
CA CYS A 163 -20.20 -16.48 14.74
C CYS A 163 -19.00 -16.65 13.79
N ASP A 164 -18.71 -17.90 13.40
CA ASP A 164 -17.53 -18.23 12.59
C ASP A 164 -17.58 -17.59 11.18
N LEU A 165 -18.76 -17.51 10.55
CA LEU A 165 -18.88 -16.85 9.23
C LEU A 165 -18.65 -15.35 9.34
N LYS A 166 -19.21 -14.73 10.38
CA LYS A 166 -19.05 -13.30 10.63
C LYS A 166 -17.58 -12.95 10.89
N ASP A 167 -16.87 -13.81 11.60
CA ASP A 167 -15.44 -13.64 11.89
C ASP A 167 -14.62 -13.74 10.60
N ILE A 168 -14.87 -14.75 9.77
CA ILE A 168 -14.20 -14.91 8.45
C ILE A 168 -14.46 -13.71 7.53
N ALA A 169 -15.72 -13.28 7.41
CA ALA A 169 -16.07 -12.14 6.58
C ALA A 169 -15.43 -10.83 7.09
N THR A 170 -15.34 -10.67 8.42
CA THR A 170 -14.67 -9.52 9.03
C THR A 170 -13.17 -9.54 8.75
N MET A 171 -12.49 -10.67 8.94
CA MET A 171 -11.06 -10.83 8.64
C MET A 171 -10.73 -10.51 7.17
N LEU A 172 -11.56 -10.96 6.23
CA LEU A 172 -11.43 -10.65 4.81
C LEU A 172 -11.51 -9.14 4.56
N LYS A 173 -12.55 -8.47 5.08
CA LYS A 173 -12.72 -7.02 4.93
C LYS A 173 -11.57 -6.23 5.55
N GLU A 174 -11.09 -6.64 6.71
CA GLU A 174 -9.95 -5.98 7.37
C GLU A 174 -8.65 -6.16 6.58
N THR A 175 -8.41 -7.37 6.05
CA THR A 175 -7.24 -7.65 5.21
C THR A 175 -7.27 -6.82 3.93
N GLU A 176 -8.43 -6.71 3.29
CA GLU A 176 -8.59 -5.84 2.12
C GLU A 176 -8.28 -4.38 2.46
N ALA A 177 -8.81 -3.87 3.58
CA ALA A 177 -8.57 -2.50 4.02
C ALA A 177 -7.08 -2.23 4.26
N LEU A 178 -6.36 -3.17 4.87
CA LEU A 178 -4.90 -3.10 5.00
C LEU A 178 -4.21 -3.10 3.62
N GLY A 179 -4.65 -3.96 2.71
CA GLY A 179 -4.20 -3.99 1.32
C GLY A 179 -4.33 -2.63 0.64
N PHE A 180 -5.52 -2.01 0.70
CA PHE A 180 -5.75 -0.67 0.17
C PHE A 180 -4.84 0.39 0.81
N SER A 181 -4.64 0.33 2.13
CA SER A 181 -3.78 1.26 2.88
C SER A 181 -2.32 1.17 2.43
N VAL A 182 -1.80 -0.06 2.28
CA VAL A 182 -0.42 -0.32 1.85
C VAL A 182 -0.21 0.08 0.40
N LEU A 183 -1.10 -0.31 -0.52
CA LEU A 183 -1.01 0.08 -1.94
C LEU A 183 -1.11 1.60 -2.13
N LYS A 184 -1.92 2.28 -1.33
CA LYS A 184 -1.93 3.75 -1.31
C LYS A 184 -0.60 4.32 -0.83
N SER A 185 0.05 3.69 0.15
CA SER A 185 1.38 4.10 0.63
C SER A 185 2.45 3.91 -0.45
N VAL A 186 2.41 2.80 -1.21
CA VAL A 186 3.22 2.58 -2.41
C VAL A 186 3.05 3.72 -3.41
N LEU A 187 1.80 4.06 -3.76
CA LEU A 187 1.54 5.14 -4.73
C LEU A 187 2.03 6.51 -4.22
N ILE A 188 1.92 6.79 -2.93
CA ILE A 188 2.44 8.02 -2.31
C ILE A 188 3.97 8.07 -2.40
N LEU A 189 4.63 6.96 -2.05
CA LEU A 189 6.08 6.78 -2.11
C LEU A 189 6.61 7.03 -3.52
N VAL A 190 6.00 6.38 -4.52
CA VAL A 190 6.35 6.54 -5.95
C VAL A 190 6.08 7.93 -6.47
N SER A 191 4.99 8.56 -6.05
CA SER A 191 4.63 9.90 -6.52
C SER A 191 5.50 11.02 -5.96
N GLY A 192 6.29 10.75 -4.92
CA GLY A 192 6.95 11.78 -4.11
C GLY A 192 5.96 12.79 -3.53
N ALA A 193 4.68 12.43 -3.44
CA ALA A 193 3.66 13.30 -2.91
C ALA A 193 3.90 13.40 -1.41
N LYS A 194 4.28 14.59 -0.91
CA LYS A 194 4.30 14.85 0.53
C LYS A 194 2.91 14.48 1.03
N GLY A 195 2.81 13.45 1.88
CA GLY A 195 1.55 12.98 2.42
C GLY A 195 0.84 14.19 2.99
N ARG A 196 -0.16 14.72 2.27
CA ARG A 196 -1.02 15.77 2.82
C ARG A 196 -1.90 15.04 3.82
N SER A 197 -1.35 14.85 5.01
CA SER A 197 -2.11 14.83 6.24
C SER A 197 -3.10 16.00 6.10
N ASN A 198 -4.38 15.67 6.02
CA ASN A 198 -5.44 16.66 6.15
C ASN A 198 -5.54 17.07 7.63
N GLN A 199 -4.43 17.52 8.21
CA GLN A 199 -4.46 18.46 9.30
C GLN A 199 -4.12 19.79 8.66
N ARG A 200 -5.12 20.37 7.98
CA ARG A 200 -5.25 21.83 8.01
C ARG A 200 -5.33 22.15 9.49
N SER A 201 -4.20 22.50 10.09
CA SER A 201 -4.20 23.34 11.28
C SER A 201 -5.01 24.55 10.87
N ARG A 202 -6.28 24.57 11.29
CA ARG A 202 -6.95 25.81 11.57
C ARG A 202 -6.09 26.45 12.67
N SER A 203 -5.04 27.17 12.27
CA SER A 203 -4.41 28.13 13.17
C SER A 203 -5.47 29.20 13.40
N LEU A 204 -6.19 28.98 14.48
CA LEU A 204 -7.05 29.96 15.09
C LEU A 204 -6.20 31.20 15.36
N LEU A 205 -6.79 32.34 15.05
CA LEU A 205 -6.38 33.69 15.40
C LEU A 205 -5.53 33.76 16.68
N SER A 206 -4.35 34.34 16.58
CA SER A 206 -3.91 35.29 17.61
C SER A 206 -3.32 36.53 16.93
N LYS A 207 -3.93 37.66 17.26
CA LYS A 207 -3.42 38.99 16.97
C LYS A 207 -2.17 39.19 17.84
N PHE A 208 -1.04 39.57 17.27
CA PHE A 208 -0.12 40.48 17.93
C PHE A 208 0.75 41.24 16.94
N THR A 209 0.99 42.50 17.26
CA THR A 209 1.58 43.55 16.44
C THR A 209 3.11 43.53 16.42
N GLN A 210 3.64 44.08 15.33
CA GLN A 210 4.85 44.89 15.22
C GLN A 210 6.05 44.30 14.45
N ALA A 211 6.57 45.21 13.63
CA ALA A 211 7.55 45.06 12.57
C ALA A 211 8.93 44.60 13.03
N SER A 212 9.61 43.86 12.15
CA SER A 212 11.01 44.12 11.79
C SER A 212 11.39 43.29 10.57
N ARG A 213 12.03 43.96 9.61
CA ARG A 213 12.61 43.41 8.38
C ARG A 213 13.96 42.81 8.74
N VAL A 214 14.10 41.49 8.71
CA VAL A 214 15.42 40.82 8.68
C VAL A 214 15.32 39.60 7.75
N HIS A 215 16.28 39.58 6.83
CA HIS A 215 16.64 38.48 5.95
C HIS A 215 17.01 37.24 6.77
N SER A 216 16.40 36.10 6.47
CA SER A 216 16.91 34.79 6.90
C SER A 216 16.80 33.82 5.73
N GLU A 217 17.99 33.52 5.19
CA GLU A 217 18.36 32.22 4.68
C GLU A 217 18.15 31.13 5.75
N ASP A 218 18.17 29.88 5.30
CA ASP A 218 17.97 28.63 6.04
C ASP A 218 16.56 28.26 6.46
N ASP A 219 15.92 27.44 5.62
CA ASP A 219 15.02 26.37 6.07
C ASP A 219 15.62 25.02 5.67
N GLN A 220 16.55 24.61 6.53
CA GLN A 220 16.74 23.28 7.11
C GLN A 220 16.07 22.07 6.44
N GLU A 221 16.95 21.14 6.07
CA GLU A 221 16.71 19.72 5.86
C GLU A 221 15.84 19.11 6.96
N SER A 222 14.60 18.76 6.62
CA SER A 222 13.90 17.66 7.29
C SER A 222 13.92 16.47 6.34
N GLY A 223 14.84 15.54 6.57
CA GLY A 223 14.99 14.31 5.82
C GLY A 223 13.67 13.54 5.74
N ASN A 224 13.20 13.37 4.52
CA ASN A 224 12.42 12.21 4.10
C ASN A 224 13.08 11.79 2.78
N GLU A 225 14.18 11.04 2.90
CA GLU A 225 15.05 10.61 1.80
C GLU A 225 14.43 9.47 0.97
N ASP A 226 13.27 8.95 1.37
CA ASP A 226 12.69 7.73 0.76
C ASP A 226 11.84 8.00 -0.50
N SER A 227 11.64 9.26 -0.89
CA SER A 227 10.92 9.55 -2.14
C SER A 227 11.82 9.24 -3.33
N PHE A 228 11.35 8.40 -4.28
CA PHE A 228 12.01 8.14 -5.57
C PHE A 228 12.15 9.37 -6.48
N SER A 229 11.93 10.58 -5.96
CA SER A 229 12.15 11.82 -6.67
C SER A 229 13.57 12.31 -6.38
N LEU A 230 14.54 11.91 -7.21
CA LEU A 230 15.85 12.55 -7.22
C LEU A 230 15.66 14.05 -7.51
N LYS A 231 16.15 14.93 -6.63
CA LYS A 231 16.22 16.38 -6.92
C LYS A 231 17.49 16.66 -7.73
N ILE A 232 17.48 16.31 -9.01
CA ILE A 232 18.64 16.41 -9.92
C ILE A 232 18.94 17.89 -10.30
N GLU A 233 17.93 18.77 -10.29
CA GLU A 233 18.02 20.13 -10.83
C GLU A 233 18.99 21.10 -10.11
N LYS A 234 19.48 20.80 -8.90
CA LYS A 234 20.33 21.76 -8.14
C LYS A 234 21.85 21.59 -8.35
N SER A 235 22.30 20.55 -9.07
CA SER A 235 23.69 20.08 -9.00
C SER A 235 24.67 20.68 -10.02
N PHE A 236 24.20 21.31 -11.11
CA PHE A 236 25.07 21.72 -12.23
C PHE A 236 25.37 23.23 -12.26
N LYS A 237 26.04 23.75 -11.22
CA LYS A 237 26.41 25.18 -11.15
C LYS A 237 27.93 25.46 -11.12
N SER A 238 28.80 24.45 -11.05
CA SER A 238 30.25 24.68 -10.99
C SER A 238 31.05 23.58 -11.72
N LYS A 239 32.33 23.88 -12.00
CA LYS A 239 33.32 23.11 -12.78
C LYS A 239 33.60 21.66 -12.33
N ASP A 240 32.82 21.11 -11.39
CA ASP A 240 33.00 19.75 -10.85
C ASP A 240 31.99 18.75 -11.44
N ASP A 241 31.72 18.89 -12.75
CA ASP A 241 30.63 18.20 -13.45
C ASP A 241 30.80 16.68 -13.47
N MET A 242 32.04 16.17 -13.47
CA MET A 242 32.29 14.73 -13.47
C MET A 242 31.96 14.06 -12.12
N ILE A 243 32.25 14.74 -11.00
CA ILE A 243 31.91 14.27 -9.65
C ILE A 243 30.38 14.29 -9.47
N ASN A 244 29.72 15.32 -10.00
CA ASN A 244 28.25 15.42 -9.98
C ASN A 244 27.56 14.31 -10.78
N VAL A 245 28.08 13.97 -11.97
CA VAL A 245 27.55 12.86 -12.79
C VAL A 245 27.68 11.52 -12.08
N GLN A 246 28.83 11.24 -11.47
CA GLN A 246 29.05 9.98 -10.76
C GLN A 246 28.15 9.86 -9.51
N ASN A 247 27.90 10.98 -8.81
CA ASN A 247 26.96 11.01 -7.69
C ASN A 247 25.51 10.76 -8.17
N ILE A 248 25.08 11.38 -9.27
CA ILE A 248 23.74 11.13 -9.85
C ILE A 248 23.58 9.66 -10.24
N LEU A 249 24.56 9.06 -10.91
CA LEU A 249 24.54 7.63 -11.25
C LEU A 249 24.44 6.75 -10.00
N LYS A 250 25.17 7.07 -8.94
CA LYS A 250 25.10 6.33 -7.67
C LYS A 250 23.70 6.42 -7.05
N GLN A 251 23.09 7.59 -7.08
CA GLN A 251 21.72 7.79 -6.59
C GLN A 251 20.67 7.08 -7.45
N LEU A 252 20.83 7.09 -8.79
CA LEU A 252 19.93 6.36 -9.70
C LEU A 252 19.98 4.86 -9.44
N LYS A 253 21.17 4.27 -9.32
CA LYS A 253 21.35 2.85 -9.00
C LYS A 253 20.76 2.47 -7.65
N ALA A 254 20.99 3.30 -6.62
CA ALA A 254 20.39 3.09 -5.31
C ALA A 254 18.85 3.11 -5.40
N SER A 255 18.31 4.10 -6.12
CA SER A 255 16.86 4.19 -6.36
C SER A 255 16.34 2.98 -7.13
N GLU A 256 17.02 2.53 -8.18
CA GLU A 256 16.61 1.37 -8.99
C GLU A 256 16.51 0.11 -8.13
N MET A 257 17.50 -0.16 -7.27
CA MET A 257 17.47 -1.32 -6.36
C MET A 257 16.25 -1.27 -5.44
N THR A 258 15.96 -0.12 -4.84
CA THR A 258 14.78 0.03 -3.98
C THR A 258 13.46 -0.09 -4.77
N ILE A 259 13.41 0.40 -6.01
CA ILE A 259 12.24 0.24 -6.89
C ILE A 259 12.05 -1.24 -7.27
N GLN A 260 13.14 -1.95 -7.57
CA GLN A 260 13.13 -3.38 -7.92
C GLN A 260 12.54 -4.23 -6.79
N GLU A 261 13.02 -4.06 -5.56
CA GLU A 261 12.50 -4.78 -4.40
C GLU A 261 11.01 -4.46 -4.15
N LEU A 262 10.60 -3.21 -4.40
CA LEU A 262 9.20 -2.81 -4.29
C LEU A 262 8.32 -3.44 -5.37
N GLU A 263 8.82 -3.52 -6.61
CA GLU A 263 8.17 -4.19 -7.75
C GLU A 263 7.97 -5.68 -7.46
N GLU A 264 9.02 -6.37 -7.01
CA GLU A 264 8.96 -7.80 -6.63
C GLU A 264 7.96 -8.07 -5.52
N GLY A 265 7.95 -7.22 -4.48
CA GLY A 265 6.98 -7.30 -3.39
C GLY A 265 5.53 -7.11 -3.86
N LEU A 266 5.30 -6.17 -4.79
CA LEU A 266 3.98 -5.97 -5.40
C LEU A 266 3.56 -7.13 -6.28
N GLU A 267 4.46 -7.68 -7.09
CA GLU A 267 4.13 -8.85 -7.91
C GLU A 267 3.77 -10.06 -7.04
N ALA A 268 4.52 -10.30 -5.96
CA ALA A 268 4.24 -11.38 -5.02
C ALA A 268 2.86 -11.21 -4.37
N PHE A 269 2.53 -9.98 -3.94
CA PHE A 269 1.22 -9.65 -3.38
C PHE A 269 0.10 -9.75 -4.41
N PHE A 270 0.32 -9.29 -5.65
CA PHE A 270 -0.65 -9.41 -6.74
C PHE A 270 -1.01 -10.87 -7.02
N ARG A 271 0.00 -11.74 -7.10
CA ARG A 271 -0.19 -13.19 -7.29
C ARG A 271 -0.99 -13.82 -6.15
N SER A 272 -0.74 -13.42 -4.89
CA SER A 272 -1.50 -13.95 -3.75
C SER A 272 -2.95 -13.45 -3.77
N LEU A 273 -3.20 -12.19 -4.10
CA LEU A 273 -4.56 -11.64 -4.26
C LEU A 273 -5.37 -12.38 -5.34
N VAL A 274 -4.77 -12.62 -6.51
CA VAL A 274 -5.42 -13.38 -7.59
C VAL A 274 -5.76 -14.79 -7.12
N ARG A 275 -4.83 -15.46 -6.42
CA ARG A 275 -5.08 -16.80 -5.88
C ARG A 275 -6.24 -16.81 -4.88
N THR A 276 -6.23 -15.91 -3.89
CA THR A 276 -7.33 -15.81 -2.91
C THR A 276 -8.66 -15.53 -3.60
N ARG A 277 -8.69 -14.63 -4.59
CA ARG A 277 -9.90 -14.33 -5.36
C ARG A 277 -10.43 -15.54 -6.11
N VAL A 278 -9.56 -16.31 -6.76
CA VAL A 278 -9.96 -17.54 -7.45
C VAL A 278 -10.56 -18.54 -6.46
N SER A 279 -9.93 -18.72 -5.29
CA SER A 279 -10.47 -19.57 -4.23
C SER A 279 -11.86 -19.10 -3.81
N LEU A 280 -12.03 -17.81 -3.49
CA LEU A 280 -13.33 -17.22 -3.15
C LEU A 280 -14.39 -17.47 -4.22
N LEU A 281 -14.07 -17.23 -5.50
CA LEU A 281 -14.98 -17.48 -6.60
C LEU A 281 -15.40 -18.95 -6.67
N ASN A 282 -14.46 -19.87 -6.51
CA ASN A 282 -14.74 -21.31 -6.56
C ASN A 282 -15.69 -21.75 -5.43
N ILE A 283 -15.55 -21.20 -4.23
CA ILE A 283 -16.48 -21.51 -3.10
C ILE A 283 -17.86 -20.92 -3.37
N LEU A 284 -17.91 -19.73 -3.94
CA LEU A 284 -19.15 -18.97 -4.14
C LEU A 284 -19.91 -19.35 -5.41
N SER A 285 -19.31 -20.15 -6.29
CA SER A 285 -19.94 -20.66 -7.52
C SER A 285 -20.56 -22.05 -7.40
N HIS A 286 -20.38 -22.73 -6.26
CA HIS A 286 -20.80 -24.12 -6.02
C HIS A 286 -21.70 -24.25 -4.79
#